data_AF-A0A7S0VMF5-F1
#
_entry.id   AF-A0A7S0VMF5-F1
#
_cell.length_a   1.000
_cell.length_b   1.000
_cell.length_c   1.000
_cell.angle_alpha   90.00
_cell.angle_beta   90.00
_cell.angle_gamma   90.00
#
_symmetry.space_group_name_H-M   'P 1'
#
loop_
_entity.id
_entity.type
_entity.pdbx_description
1 polymer ?
#
loop_
_entity_poly.entity_id
_entity_poly.type
_entity_poly.pdbx_seq_one_letter_code
_entity_poly.pdbx_strand_id
1 'polypeptide(L)'
;LLSLPPEHLQKDPASPCNILCVHPGDITSVMMTMSRLGRRPEREKVSVSVMEDTPEGLARHLLLLSIFLDTDLGPRECTEMFLEVYGNTMIRKQTAAYVESKVQTLVRFLTETMTGDAERRMAELVDVSHLKSKQRDAIEKVLVSWSCEVETDMAAWREKRLRAYYEDRYDYRKNLFDWDYNMVFKDIASVIHKKLFLQWREEGIAFEIRESKYPEPNRTLASYAEGKEKGFAKMKRGFWSDIVQSPYWALGTSAEDASLFQVRSMQHTKTCQHVCEYNMYAMLHELSTGDRFKMPEATRESYGRSFWSGLGALEVLEEDEEEDPEKDRLDLLAGVPAWPTS
;
A
#
# COMPACT_ATOMS: atom_id res chain seq x y z
N LEU A 1 24.03 10.87 7.80
CA LEU A 1 24.26 9.64 7.01
C LEU A 1 25.19 8.75 7.82
N LEU A 2 24.64 7.78 8.55
CA LEU A 2 25.46 6.74 9.18
C LEU A 2 26.02 5.85 8.06
N SER A 3 27.21 6.17 7.58
CA SER A 3 27.96 5.27 6.70
C SER A 3 28.49 4.13 7.56
N LEU A 4 27.81 2.98 7.51
CA LEU A 4 28.40 1.75 8.03
C LEU A 4 29.65 1.45 7.20
N PRO A 5 30.80 1.12 7.84
CA PRO A 5 32.01 0.78 7.11
C PRO A 5 31.78 -0.47 6.24
N PRO A 6 32.29 -0.49 4.99
CA PRO A 6 32.00 -1.53 3.99
C PRO A 6 32.49 -2.93 4.40
N GLU A 7 33.37 -3.02 5.39
CA GLU A 7 34.04 -4.27 5.80
C GLU A 7 33.12 -5.24 6.58
N HIS A 8 31.95 -4.79 7.07
CA HIS A 8 31.03 -5.65 7.85
C HIS A 8 29.88 -6.26 7.02
N LEU A 9 29.87 -6.03 5.70
CA LEU A 9 28.77 -6.43 4.82
C LEU A 9 29.06 -7.64 3.92
N GLN A 10 30.21 -8.30 4.07
CA GLN A 10 30.39 -9.65 3.52
C GLN A 10 29.82 -10.68 4.50
N LYS A 11 28.50 -10.63 4.72
CA LYS A 11 27.80 -11.78 5.30
C LYS A 11 27.66 -12.82 4.19
N ASP A 12 28.05 -14.05 4.51
CA ASP A 12 27.78 -15.23 3.68
C ASP A 12 26.32 -15.17 3.17
N PRO A 13 26.07 -15.17 1.85
CA PRO A 13 24.71 -15.14 1.32
C PRO A 13 23.84 -16.27 1.88
N ALA A 14 24.43 -17.41 2.25
CA ALA A 14 23.75 -18.54 2.88
C ALA A 14 23.36 -18.30 4.35
N SER A 15 23.89 -17.26 5.00
CA SER A 15 23.51 -16.94 6.38
C SER A 15 22.09 -16.34 6.45
N PRO A 16 21.28 -16.72 7.45
CA PRO A 16 19.91 -16.22 7.60
C PRO A 16 19.91 -14.69 7.75
N CYS A 17 19.10 -14.02 6.92
CA CYS A 17 18.99 -12.56 6.94
C CYS A 17 17.83 -12.14 7.85
N ASN A 18 18.16 -11.56 9.00
CA ASN A 18 17.17 -11.02 9.93
C ASN A 18 17.15 -9.49 9.84
N ILE A 19 15.97 -8.93 9.57
CA ILE A 19 15.73 -7.49 9.44
C ILE A 19 14.78 -7.08 10.56
N LEU A 20 15.13 -6.04 11.31
CA LEU A 20 14.25 -5.43 12.30
C LEU A 20 13.79 -4.06 11.80
N CYS A 21 12.49 -3.92 11.57
CA CYS A 21 11.83 -2.66 11.24
C CYS A 21 11.24 -2.06 12.52
N VAL A 22 11.81 -0.95 12.98
CA VAL A 22 11.36 -0.24 14.18
C VAL A 22 10.52 0.97 13.77
N HIS A 23 9.25 0.97 14.14
CA HIS A 23 8.26 2.00 13.80
C HIS A 23 8.25 2.38 12.31
N PRO A 24 8.17 1.40 11.38
CA PRO A 24 8.20 1.73 9.96
C PRO A 24 7.00 2.58 9.52
N GLY A 25 5.85 2.50 10.22
CA GLY A 25 4.65 3.28 9.93
C GLY A 25 3.97 2.92 8.60
N ASP A 26 4.57 2.01 7.84
CA ASP A 26 4.19 1.58 6.51
C ASP A 26 4.77 0.18 6.21
N ILE A 27 4.03 -0.63 5.43
CA ILE A 27 4.39 -2.03 5.12
C ILE A 27 5.02 -2.20 3.73
N THR A 28 5.04 -1.18 2.89
CA THR A 28 5.43 -1.30 1.47
C THR A 28 6.89 -1.70 1.29
N SER A 29 7.79 -1.29 2.18
CA SER A 29 9.19 -1.72 2.17
C SER A 29 9.34 -3.23 2.42
N VAL A 30 8.52 -3.80 3.31
CA VAL A 30 8.46 -5.23 3.58
C VAL A 30 7.90 -5.96 2.36
N MET A 31 6.81 -5.46 1.78
CA MET A 31 6.23 -6.00 0.55
C MET A 31 7.22 -6.01 -0.61
N MET A 32 7.97 -4.92 -0.79
CA MET A 32 8.98 -4.81 -1.83
C MET A 32 10.14 -5.80 -1.61
N THR A 33 10.57 -5.97 -0.35
CA THR A 33 11.59 -6.95 0.01
C THR A 33 11.12 -8.37 -0.26
N MET A 34 9.89 -8.69 0.14
CA MET A 34 9.26 -10.00 -0.07
C MET A 34 9.12 -10.33 -1.56
N SER A 35 8.58 -9.40 -2.35
CA SER A 35 8.35 -9.61 -3.79
C SER A 35 9.64 -9.78 -4.58
N ARG A 36 10.71 -9.10 -4.15
CA ARG A 36 12.02 -9.14 -4.83
C ARG A 36 12.92 -10.28 -4.37
N LEU A 37 12.49 -11.09 -3.40
CA LEU A 37 13.30 -12.19 -2.88
C LEU A 37 13.57 -13.25 -3.97
N GLY A 38 12.61 -13.47 -4.88
CA GLY A 38 12.79 -14.39 -6.02
C GLY A 38 13.97 -14.03 -6.92
N ARG A 39 14.34 -12.74 -7.00
CA ARG A 39 15.51 -12.26 -7.75
C ARG A 39 16.85 -12.58 -7.06
N ARG A 40 16.81 -13.13 -5.85
CA ARG A 40 17.96 -13.40 -4.98
C ARG A 40 17.98 -14.90 -4.63
N PRO A 41 18.19 -15.80 -5.61
CA PRO A 41 18.21 -17.24 -5.35
C PRO A 41 19.28 -17.66 -4.34
N GLU A 42 20.32 -16.83 -4.16
CA GLU A 42 21.34 -17.02 -3.13
C GLU A 42 20.84 -16.79 -1.69
N ARG A 43 19.65 -16.21 -1.51
CA ARG A 43 19.04 -15.93 -0.21
C ARG A 43 17.91 -16.91 0.07
N GLU A 44 18.22 -17.96 0.83
CA GLU A 44 17.27 -19.01 1.15
C GLU A 44 16.17 -18.56 2.14
N LYS A 45 16.51 -17.67 3.10
CA LYS A 45 15.54 -17.20 4.11
C LYS A 45 15.78 -15.75 4.55
N VAL A 46 14.72 -14.94 4.50
CA VAL A 46 14.67 -13.58 5.05
C VAL A 46 13.56 -13.51 6.09
N SER A 47 13.90 -13.11 7.32
CA SER A 47 12.94 -12.87 8.39
C SER A 47 12.86 -11.38 8.68
N VAL A 48 11.65 -10.81 8.61
CA VAL A 48 11.41 -9.40 8.92
C VAL A 48 10.58 -9.30 10.20
N SER A 49 11.18 -8.77 11.26
CA SER A 49 10.48 -8.45 12.50
C SER A 49 10.02 -7.00 12.46
N VAL A 50 8.73 -6.76 12.67
CA VAL A 50 8.15 -5.41 12.68
C VAL A 50 7.73 -5.05 14.10
N MET A 51 8.22 -3.92 14.58
CA MET A 51 7.85 -3.33 15.86
C MET A 51 7.09 -2.03 15.64
N GLU A 52 5.87 -1.95 16.15
CA GLU A 52 5.09 -0.71 16.21
C GLU A 52 4.75 -0.36 17.67
N ASP A 53 4.48 0.91 17.92
CA ASP A 53 4.03 1.43 19.21
C ASP A 53 2.49 1.35 19.36
N THR A 54 1.77 1.43 18.24
CA THR A 54 0.31 1.45 18.19
C THR A 54 -0.26 0.13 17.64
N PRO A 55 -1.36 -0.39 18.24
CA PRO A 55 -2.08 -1.52 17.65
C PRO A 55 -2.68 -1.16 16.28
N GLU A 56 -2.99 0.12 16.03
CA GLU A 56 -3.45 0.61 14.73
C GLU A 56 -2.44 0.41 13.61
N GLY A 57 -1.14 0.68 13.86
CA GLY A 57 -0.09 0.44 12.87
C GLY A 57 0.00 -1.04 12.48
N LEU A 58 0.07 -1.94 13.47
CA LEU A 58 0.12 -3.39 13.21
C LEU A 58 -1.14 -3.91 12.51
N ALA A 59 -2.32 -3.49 12.97
CA ALA A 59 -3.58 -3.87 12.31
C ALA A 59 -3.57 -3.44 10.84
N ARG A 60 -3.07 -2.24 10.54
CA ARG A 60 -3.03 -1.69 9.18
C ARG A 60 -2.04 -2.43 8.31
N HIS A 61 -0.88 -2.82 8.84
CA HIS A 61 0.07 -3.69 8.13
C HIS A 61 -0.54 -5.03 7.77
N LEU A 62 -1.22 -5.69 8.71
CA LEU A 62 -1.91 -6.96 8.46
C LEU A 62 -2.98 -6.81 7.38
N LEU A 63 -3.77 -5.74 7.43
CA LEU A 63 -4.77 -5.46 6.41
C LEU A 63 -4.14 -5.27 5.04
N LEU A 64 -3.21 -4.32 4.89
CA LEU A 64 -2.59 -4.02 3.60
C LEU A 64 -1.88 -5.25 3.01
N LEU A 65 -1.20 -6.03 3.85
CA LEU A 65 -0.59 -7.30 3.44
C LEU A 65 -1.63 -8.32 3.00
N SER A 66 -2.76 -8.45 3.71
CA SER A 66 -3.85 -9.36 3.34
C SER A 66 -4.57 -8.99 2.03
N ILE A 67 -4.53 -7.72 1.63
CA ILE A 67 -5.01 -7.24 0.33
C ILE A 67 -4.00 -7.58 -0.76
N PHE A 68 -2.71 -7.36 -0.47
CA PHE A 68 -1.62 -7.63 -1.42
C PHE A 68 -1.45 -9.12 -1.73
N LEU A 69 -1.70 -10.00 -0.75
CA LEU A 69 -1.61 -11.45 -0.88
C LEU A 69 -2.91 -12.12 -1.35
N ASP A 70 -3.94 -11.33 -1.69
CA ASP A 70 -5.21 -11.89 -2.11
C ASP A 70 -5.16 -12.35 -3.57
N THR A 71 -5.15 -13.68 -3.76
CA THR A 71 -5.16 -14.30 -5.09
C THR A 71 -6.52 -14.24 -5.78
N ASP A 72 -7.59 -13.91 -5.04
CA ASP A 72 -8.93 -13.81 -5.60
C ASP A 72 -9.12 -12.48 -6.37
N LEU A 73 -8.22 -11.52 -6.15
CA LEU A 73 -8.18 -10.25 -6.88
C LEU A 73 -7.22 -10.34 -8.07
N GLY A 74 -7.70 -9.91 -9.25
CA GLY A 74 -6.81 -9.64 -10.38
C GLY A 74 -5.80 -8.52 -10.04
N PRO A 75 -4.59 -8.50 -10.65
CA PRO A 75 -3.53 -7.56 -10.26
C PRO A 75 -3.95 -6.08 -10.29
N ARG A 76 -4.80 -5.71 -11.26
CA ARG A 76 -5.38 -4.37 -11.35
C ARG A 76 -6.31 -4.05 -10.20
N GLU A 77 -7.24 -4.94 -9.89
CA GLU A 77 -8.18 -4.74 -8.79
C GLU A 77 -7.46 -4.70 -7.44
N CYS A 78 -6.49 -5.60 -7.21
CA CYS A 78 -5.64 -5.56 -6.02
C CYS A 78 -4.91 -4.21 -5.90
N THR A 79 -4.28 -3.73 -6.98
CA THR A 79 -3.58 -2.45 -6.97
C THR A 79 -4.51 -1.27 -6.67
N GLU A 80 -5.66 -1.20 -7.35
CA GLU A 80 -6.66 -0.15 -7.12
C GLU A 80 -7.17 -0.19 -5.68
N MET A 81 -7.54 -1.37 -5.17
CA MET A 81 -8.04 -1.57 -3.80
C MET A 81 -6.99 -1.22 -2.75
N PHE A 82 -5.75 -1.67 -2.94
CA PHE A 82 -4.64 -1.39 -2.04
C PHE A 82 -4.38 0.10 -1.94
N LEU A 83 -4.18 0.79 -3.08
CA LEU A 83 -3.86 2.22 -3.08
C LEU A 83 -4.99 3.06 -2.50
N GLU A 84 -6.24 2.69 -2.79
CA GLU A 84 -7.42 3.36 -2.24
C GLU A 84 -7.48 3.23 -0.70
N VAL A 85 -7.33 2.02 -0.15
CA VAL A 85 -7.27 1.78 1.31
C VAL A 85 -6.04 2.45 1.93
N TYR A 86 -4.92 2.48 1.20
CA TYR A 86 -3.64 3.00 1.64
C TYR A 86 -3.65 4.52 1.85
N GLY A 87 -4.16 5.28 0.88
CA GLY A 87 -3.96 6.73 0.81
C GLY A 87 -5.21 7.60 0.90
N ASN A 88 -6.41 7.05 0.74
CA ASN A 88 -7.64 7.86 0.69
C ASN A 88 -8.38 7.87 2.02
N THR A 89 -8.87 9.04 2.42
CA THR A 89 -9.73 9.21 3.61
C THR A 89 -11.15 8.72 3.38
N MET A 90 -11.62 8.74 2.14
CA MET A 90 -12.91 8.21 1.72
C MET A 90 -12.70 7.18 0.62
N ILE A 91 -13.52 6.13 0.62
CA ILE A 91 -13.39 4.97 -0.27
C ILE A 91 -14.74 4.65 -0.93
N ARG A 92 -14.70 3.87 -2.02
CA ARG A 92 -15.86 3.30 -2.70
C ARG A 92 -16.59 2.31 -1.80
N LYS A 93 -17.89 2.13 -2.04
CA LYS A 93 -18.72 1.15 -1.31
C LYS A 93 -18.18 -0.28 -1.43
N GLN A 94 -17.73 -0.66 -2.62
CA GLN A 94 -17.13 -1.97 -2.88
C GLN A 94 -15.89 -2.18 -2.01
N THR A 95 -15.01 -1.18 -1.95
CA THR A 95 -13.79 -1.20 -1.14
C THR A 95 -14.12 -1.31 0.35
N ALA A 96 -15.12 -0.57 0.85
CA ALA A 96 -15.56 -0.67 2.24
C ALA A 96 -16.09 -2.08 2.58
N ALA A 97 -16.95 -2.65 1.74
CA ALA A 97 -17.47 -4.01 1.92
C ALA A 97 -16.36 -5.07 1.86
N TYR A 98 -15.37 -4.89 0.99
CA TYR A 98 -14.21 -5.77 0.91
C TYR A 98 -13.33 -5.69 2.18
N VAL A 99 -13.07 -4.48 2.69
CA VAL A 99 -12.35 -4.30 3.96
C VAL A 99 -13.09 -4.98 5.12
N GLU A 100 -14.42 -4.90 5.19
CA GLU A 100 -15.23 -5.63 6.19
C GLU A 100 -14.95 -7.14 6.17
N SER A 101 -14.94 -7.74 4.98
CA SER A 101 -14.64 -9.17 4.80
C SER A 101 -13.22 -9.52 5.26
N LYS A 102 -12.23 -8.68 4.94
CA LYS A 102 -10.85 -8.86 5.38
C LYS A 102 -10.70 -8.72 6.89
N VAL A 103 -11.40 -7.78 7.52
CA VAL A 103 -11.43 -7.64 8.98
C VAL A 103 -11.85 -8.94 9.66
N GLN A 104 -12.92 -9.59 9.19
CA GLN A 104 -13.38 -10.86 9.75
C GLN A 104 -12.33 -11.96 9.63
N THR A 105 -11.66 -12.04 8.48
CA THR A 105 -10.56 -12.99 8.22
C THR A 105 -9.38 -12.74 9.17
N LEU A 106 -8.98 -11.48 9.34
CA LEU A 106 -7.85 -11.11 10.21
C LEU A 106 -8.15 -11.33 11.69
N VAL A 107 -9.38 -11.12 12.13
CA VAL A 107 -9.80 -11.44 13.51
C VAL A 107 -9.69 -12.95 13.77
N ARG A 108 -10.15 -13.80 12.83
CA ARG A 108 -9.99 -15.26 12.94
C ARG A 108 -8.52 -15.69 12.94
N PHE A 109 -7.70 -15.06 12.09
CA PHE A 109 -6.25 -15.25 12.06
C PHE A 109 -5.59 -14.94 13.42
N LEU A 110 -5.86 -13.77 14.02
CA LEU A 110 -5.25 -13.36 15.29
C LEU A 110 -5.68 -14.19 16.49
N THR A 111 -6.91 -14.70 16.45
CA THR A 111 -7.49 -15.53 17.52
C THR A 111 -7.14 -17.02 17.37
N GLU A 112 -6.28 -17.38 16.38
CA GLU A 112 -5.91 -18.77 16.09
C GLU A 112 -7.12 -19.67 15.76
N THR A 113 -8.25 -19.07 15.38
CA THR A 113 -9.46 -19.80 14.95
C THR A 113 -9.46 -19.99 13.43
N MET A 114 -8.38 -20.58 12.93
CA MET A 114 -8.10 -20.68 11.50
C MET A 114 -8.98 -21.76 10.84
N THR A 115 -10.01 -21.34 10.12
CA THR A 115 -10.96 -22.25 9.46
C THR A 115 -10.90 -22.22 7.93
N GLY A 116 -10.30 -21.19 7.34
CA GLY A 116 -10.23 -21.00 5.89
C GLY A 116 -8.79 -20.89 5.34
N ASP A 117 -8.69 -20.95 4.01
CA ASP A 117 -7.40 -20.94 3.31
C ASP A 117 -6.74 -19.56 3.30
N ALA A 118 -7.53 -18.48 3.42
CA ALA A 118 -6.99 -17.12 3.54
C ALA A 118 -6.25 -16.93 4.87
N GLU A 119 -6.80 -17.45 5.97
CA GLU A 119 -6.15 -17.39 7.28
C GLU A 119 -4.85 -18.21 7.28
N ARG A 120 -4.86 -19.42 6.70
CA ARG A 120 -3.67 -20.27 6.59
C ARG A 120 -2.54 -19.60 5.83
N ARG A 121 -2.83 -19.00 4.67
CA ARG A 121 -1.85 -18.23 3.90
C ARG A 121 -1.23 -17.09 4.70
N MET A 122 -2.03 -16.39 5.50
CA MET A 122 -1.51 -15.38 6.42
C MET A 122 -0.56 -15.97 7.47
N ALA A 123 -0.85 -17.15 8.05
CA ALA A 123 0.04 -17.78 9.03
C ALA A 123 1.34 -18.36 8.45
N GLU A 124 1.35 -18.73 7.17
CA GLU A 124 2.58 -19.16 6.50
C GLU A 124 3.59 -18.01 6.37
N LEU A 125 3.09 -16.77 6.30
CA LEU A 125 3.92 -15.58 6.05
C LEU A 125 4.09 -14.67 7.27
N VAL A 126 3.15 -14.73 8.22
CA VAL A 126 3.10 -13.82 9.38
C VAL A 126 3.08 -14.61 10.68
N ASP A 127 4.15 -14.47 11.45
CA ASP A 127 4.23 -14.97 12.81
C ASP A 127 3.82 -13.89 13.83
N VAL A 128 2.80 -14.21 14.64
CA VAL A 128 2.28 -13.36 15.73
C VAL A 128 2.67 -13.87 17.12
N SER A 129 3.49 -14.92 17.22
CA SER A 129 3.91 -15.57 18.48
C SER A 129 4.62 -14.62 19.45
N HIS A 130 5.28 -13.59 18.93
CA HIS A 130 5.94 -12.55 19.72
C HIS A 130 4.96 -11.55 20.37
N LEU A 131 3.68 -11.57 20.01
CA LEU A 131 2.65 -10.73 20.61
C LEU A 131 2.04 -11.39 21.85
N LYS A 132 2.05 -10.65 22.97
CA LYS A 132 1.32 -11.04 24.19
C LYS A 132 -0.18 -11.06 23.90
N SER A 133 -0.95 -11.88 24.63
CA SER A 133 -2.41 -11.96 24.46
C SER A 133 -3.09 -10.59 24.53
N LYS A 134 -2.70 -9.73 25.50
CA LYS A 134 -3.21 -8.36 25.61
C LYS A 134 -2.96 -7.51 24.34
N GLN A 135 -1.85 -7.73 23.64
CA GLN A 135 -1.55 -7.02 22.40
C GLN A 135 -2.41 -7.53 21.25
N ARG A 136 -2.63 -8.85 21.18
CA ARG A 136 -3.56 -9.45 20.20
C ARG A 136 -4.99 -8.94 20.39
N ASP A 137 -5.48 -8.91 21.64
CA ASP A 137 -6.80 -8.35 21.97
C ASP A 137 -6.91 -6.86 21.58
N ALA A 138 -5.81 -6.10 21.69
CA ALA A 138 -5.79 -4.69 21.31
C ALA A 138 -5.88 -4.52 19.77
N ILE A 139 -5.17 -5.36 19.01
CA ILE A 139 -5.24 -5.36 17.55
C ILE A 139 -6.63 -5.83 17.08
N GLU A 140 -7.19 -6.86 17.69
CA GLU A 140 -8.56 -7.33 17.41
C GLU A 140 -9.59 -6.21 17.61
N LYS A 141 -9.51 -5.49 18.73
CA LYS A 141 -10.39 -4.33 18.98
C LYS A 141 -10.26 -3.26 17.91
N VAL A 142 -9.05 -3.00 17.41
CA VAL A 142 -8.84 -2.06 16.30
C VAL A 142 -9.51 -2.57 15.03
N LEU A 143 -9.30 -3.84 14.66
CA LEU A 143 -9.91 -4.45 13.47
C LEU A 143 -11.44 -4.36 13.51
N VAL A 144 -12.05 -4.75 14.63
CA VAL A 144 -13.51 -4.65 14.83
C VAL A 144 -13.99 -3.21 14.74
N SER A 145 -13.18 -2.24 15.18
CA SER A 145 -13.53 -0.82 15.08
C SER A 145 -13.64 -0.30 13.64
N TRP A 146 -13.12 -1.05 12.66
CA TRP A 146 -13.22 -0.71 11.24
C TRP A 146 -14.50 -1.18 10.57
N SER A 147 -15.39 -1.85 11.30
CA SER A 147 -16.67 -2.30 10.78
C SER A 147 -17.52 -1.13 10.27
N CYS A 148 -18.28 -1.37 9.20
CA CYS A 148 -19.21 -0.42 8.61
C CYS A 148 -20.31 0.03 9.59
N GLU A 149 -20.63 -0.79 10.59
CA GLU A 149 -21.57 -0.48 11.66
C GLU A 149 -21.06 0.60 12.62
N VAL A 150 -19.75 0.81 12.67
CA VAL A 150 -19.12 1.81 13.52
C VAL A 150 -19.24 3.17 12.86
N GLU A 151 -20.03 4.05 13.48
CA GLU A 151 -20.19 5.44 13.05
C GLU A 151 -18.83 6.14 13.01
N THR A 152 -18.49 6.69 11.84
CA THR A 152 -17.21 7.37 11.61
C THR A 152 -17.42 8.53 10.64
N ASP A 153 -17.27 9.75 11.14
CA ASP A 153 -17.26 10.95 10.30
C ASP A 153 -15.81 11.34 9.99
N MET A 154 -15.21 10.63 9.03
CA MET A 154 -13.82 10.85 8.64
C MET A 154 -13.59 12.25 8.08
N ALA A 155 -14.57 12.78 7.34
CA ALA A 155 -14.52 14.12 6.79
C ALA A 155 -14.46 15.18 7.90
N ALA A 156 -15.34 15.10 8.90
CA ALA A 156 -15.32 16.03 10.03
C ALA A 156 -14.08 15.89 10.90
N TRP A 157 -13.56 14.66 11.10
CA TRP A 157 -12.32 14.45 11.85
C TRP A 157 -11.12 15.09 11.14
N ARG A 158 -11.01 14.91 9.82
CA ARG A 158 -9.96 15.53 9.02
C ARG A 158 -10.10 17.05 8.99
N GLU A 159 -11.30 17.59 8.79
CA GLU A 159 -11.60 19.02 8.85
C GLU A 159 -11.12 19.62 10.18
N LYS A 160 -11.46 18.96 11.31
CA LYS A 160 -11.00 19.37 12.63
C LYS A 160 -9.48 19.35 12.75
N ARG A 161 -8.82 18.34 12.18
CA ARG A 161 -7.35 18.23 12.19
C ARG A 161 -6.70 19.35 11.39
N LEU A 162 -7.23 19.67 10.21
CA LEU A 162 -6.74 20.79 9.40
C LEU A 162 -6.92 22.13 10.11
N ARG A 163 -8.09 22.39 10.69
CA ARG A 163 -8.34 23.62 11.46
C ARG A 163 -7.38 23.77 12.65
N ALA A 164 -7.14 22.68 13.37
CA ALA A 164 -6.19 22.68 14.48
C ALA A 164 -4.74 22.88 14.02
N TYR A 165 -4.36 22.43 12.81
CA TYR A 165 -3.00 22.59 12.29
C TYR A 165 -2.74 23.97 11.66
N TYR A 166 -3.72 24.53 10.95
CA TYR A 166 -3.58 25.84 10.29
C TYR A 166 -3.97 27.02 11.16
N GLU A 167 -4.83 26.79 12.16
CA GLU A 167 -5.34 27.83 13.05
C GLU A 167 -5.89 29.02 12.23
N ASP A 168 -5.44 30.24 12.51
CA ASP A 168 -5.87 31.47 11.83
C ASP A 168 -5.59 31.46 10.31
N ARG A 169 -4.70 30.58 9.83
CA ARG A 169 -4.35 30.46 8.42
C ARG A 169 -5.25 29.48 7.66
N TYR A 170 -6.22 28.86 8.32
CA TYR A 170 -7.07 27.81 7.74
C TYR A 170 -7.81 28.28 6.48
N ASP A 171 -8.29 29.52 6.47
CA ASP A 171 -9.01 30.10 5.34
C ASP A 171 -8.07 30.39 4.14
N TYR A 172 -6.76 30.51 4.39
CA TYR A 172 -5.71 30.70 3.39
C TYR A 172 -4.93 29.41 3.07
N ARG A 173 -5.40 28.24 3.55
CA ARG A 173 -4.66 26.96 3.45
C ARG A 173 -4.25 26.58 2.02
N LYS A 174 -5.05 26.92 1.01
CA LYS A 174 -4.72 26.63 -0.41
C LYS A 174 -3.42 27.32 -0.85
N ASN A 175 -3.16 28.54 -0.35
CA ASN A 175 -1.90 29.24 -0.59
C ASN A 175 -0.74 28.56 0.14
N LEU A 176 -0.99 28.05 1.34
CA LEU A 176 0.01 27.27 2.09
C LEU A 176 0.35 25.96 1.38
N PHE A 177 -0.64 25.26 0.83
CA PHE A 177 -0.42 24.03 0.08
C PHE A 177 0.44 24.30 -1.17
N ASP A 178 0.14 25.38 -1.89
CA ASP A 178 0.93 25.80 -3.05
C ASP A 178 2.37 26.14 -2.65
N TRP A 179 2.54 26.86 -1.54
CA TRP A 179 3.85 27.21 -1.01
C TRP A 179 4.65 25.97 -0.63
N ASP A 180 4.06 25.03 0.13
CA ASP A 180 4.71 23.78 0.53
C ASP A 180 5.18 22.99 -0.70
N TYR A 181 4.34 22.93 -1.74
CA TYR A 181 4.70 22.24 -2.98
C TYR A 181 5.90 22.88 -3.67
N ASN A 182 5.85 24.19 -3.90
CA ASN A 182 6.89 24.89 -4.67
C ASN A 182 8.22 25.00 -3.91
N MET A 183 8.18 25.08 -2.58
CA MET A 183 9.37 25.29 -1.76
C MET A 183 10.01 24.01 -1.24
N VAL A 184 9.24 22.92 -1.13
CA VAL A 184 9.74 21.65 -0.58
C VAL A 184 9.67 20.54 -1.61
N PHE A 185 8.48 20.25 -2.14
CA PHE A 185 8.26 19.04 -2.95
C PHE A 185 8.88 19.10 -4.33
N LYS A 186 8.79 20.25 -5.01
CA LYS A 186 9.16 20.39 -6.42
C LYS A 186 10.61 19.96 -6.69
N ASP A 187 11.53 20.34 -5.82
CA ASP A 187 12.96 20.08 -6.02
C ASP A 187 13.37 18.69 -5.55
N ILE A 188 12.65 18.10 -4.59
CA ILE A 188 12.97 16.78 -4.00
C ILE A 188 12.28 15.64 -4.75
N ALA A 189 11.03 15.84 -5.17
CA ALA A 189 10.16 14.80 -5.74
C ALA A 189 9.26 15.38 -6.83
N SER A 190 9.86 15.96 -7.87
CA SER A 190 9.14 16.61 -8.99
C SER A 190 8.09 15.73 -9.70
N VAL A 191 8.20 14.39 -9.58
CA VAL A 191 7.23 13.40 -10.11
C VAL A 191 5.88 13.44 -9.38
N ILE A 192 5.86 13.91 -8.13
CA ILE A 192 4.61 14.18 -7.41
C ILE A 192 3.94 15.35 -8.10
N HIS A 193 2.88 15.05 -8.85
CA HIS A 193 2.23 16.06 -9.67
C HIS A 193 1.48 17.07 -8.79
N LYS A 194 1.73 18.37 -9.01
CA LYS A 194 1.13 19.48 -8.25
C LYS A 194 -0.37 19.34 -8.03
N LYS A 195 -1.14 19.03 -9.08
CA LYS A 195 -2.60 18.86 -8.98
C LYS A 195 -2.98 17.78 -7.97
N LEU A 196 -2.31 16.62 -8.01
CA LEU A 196 -2.60 15.50 -7.12
C LEU A 196 -2.25 15.83 -5.68
N PHE A 197 -1.09 16.46 -5.46
CA PHE A 197 -0.69 16.91 -4.14
C PHE A 197 -1.69 17.91 -3.54
N LEU A 198 -2.06 18.97 -4.29
CA LEU A 198 -3.00 19.98 -3.81
C LEU A 198 -4.39 19.40 -3.56
N GLN A 199 -4.86 18.50 -4.43
CA GLN A 199 -6.14 17.82 -4.26
C GLN A 199 -6.14 16.93 -3.01
N TRP A 200 -5.10 16.12 -2.79
CA TRP A 200 -4.97 15.32 -1.58
C TRP A 200 -4.91 16.18 -0.31
N ARG A 201 -4.18 17.30 -0.34
CA ARG A 201 -4.11 18.26 0.79
C ARG A 201 -5.47 18.87 1.12
N GLU A 202 -6.31 19.12 0.13
CA GLU A 202 -7.65 19.66 0.34
C GLU A 202 -8.67 18.57 0.72
N GLU A 203 -8.76 17.50 -0.06
CA GLU A 203 -9.86 16.52 -0.01
C GLU A 203 -9.50 15.26 0.80
N GLY A 204 -8.22 14.92 0.90
CA GLY A 204 -7.76 13.66 1.51
C GLY A 204 -7.83 12.45 0.57
N ILE A 205 -8.05 12.69 -0.72
CA ILE A 205 -8.06 11.65 -1.77
C ILE A 205 -6.72 11.72 -2.51
N ALA A 206 -5.90 10.68 -2.36
CA ALA A 206 -4.60 10.56 -3.00
C ALA A 206 -4.66 9.82 -4.34
N PHE A 207 -5.50 8.80 -4.44
CA PHE A 207 -5.60 7.91 -5.59
C PHE A 207 -7.00 7.97 -6.17
N GLU A 208 -7.12 8.51 -7.38
CA GLU A 208 -8.39 8.57 -8.08
C GLU A 208 -8.59 7.31 -8.91
N ILE A 209 -9.65 6.55 -8.63
CA ILE A 209 -9.97 5.29 -9.29
C ILE A 209 -11.19 5.48 -10.20
N ARG A 210 -10.98 5.41 -11.51
CA ARG A 210 -12.04 5.32 -12.54
C ARG A 210 -13.16 6.39 -12.42
N GLU A 211 -12.81 7.63 -12.07
CA GLU A 211 -13.78 8.73 -11.86
C GLU A 211 -14.91 8.37 -10.86
N SER A 212 -14.60 7.53 -9.88
CA SER A 212 -15.59 7.00 -8.93
C SER A 212 -15.99 8.02 -7.86
N LYS A 213 -17.13 7.76 -7.22
CA LYS A 213 -17.53 8.44 -5.99
C LYS A 213 -17.00 7.68 -4.77
N TYR A 214 -16.65 8.43 -3.72
CA TYR A 214 -16.12 7.89 -2.46
C TYR A 214 -17.06 8.21 -1.28
N PRO A 215 -18.21 7.49 -1.16
CA PRO A 215 -19.21 7.81 -0.16
C PRO A 215 -18.88 7.26 1.25
N GLU A 216 -17.98 6.27 1.36
CA GLU A 216 -17.72 5.58 2.63
C GLU A 216 -16.45 6.10 3.30
N PRO A 217 -16.41 6.26 4.62
CA PRO A 217 -15.19 6.64 5.32
C PRO A 217 -14.21 5.48 5.35
N ASN A 218 -12.93 5.78 5.11
CA ASN A 218 -11.86 4.80 5.30
C ASN A 218 -11.53 4.63 6.78
N ARG A 219 -12.29 3.78 7.47
CA ARG A 219 -12.18 3.55 8.91
C ARG A 219 -10.79 3.04 9.35
N THR A 220 -10.02 2.49 8.41
CA THR A 220 -8.66 1.97 8.64
C THR A 220 -7.62 3.08 8.93
N LEU A 221 -7.98 4.34 8.65
CA LEU A 221 -7.17 5.52 9.00
C LEU A 221 -7.58 6.15 10.34
N ALA A 222 -8.59 5.58 11.02
CA ALA A 222 -8.98 6.02 12.35
C ALA A 222 -7.99 5.49 13.39
N SER A 223 -7.51 6.38 14.26
CA SER A 223 -6.63 6.02 15.37
C SER A 223 -6.96 6.83 16.62
N TYR A 224 -6.33 6.47 17.74
CA TYR A 224 -6.43 7.22 18.99
C TYR A 224 -5.19 8.07 19.22
N ALA A 225 -5.40 9.34 19.58
CA ALA A 225 -4.33 10.20 20.09
C ALA A 225 -4.65 10.65 21.51
N GLU A 226 -3.61 10.79 22.33
CA GLU A 226 -3.74 11.36 23.67
C GLU A 226 -3.99 12.86 23.57
N GLY A 227 -5.09 13.32 24.17
CA GLY A 227 -5.40 14.73 24.30
C GLY A 227 -5.70 15.10 25.76
N LYS A 228 -5.74 16.40 26.04
CA LYS A 228 -6.23 16.91 27.33
C LYS A 228 -7.65 17.43 27.17
N GLU A 229 -8.58 16.85 27.93
CA GLU A 229 -9.95 17.35 28.03
C GLU A 229 -10.23 17.72 29.49
N LYS A 230 -10.56 18.99 29.75
CA LYS A 230 -10.80 19.51 31.11
C LYS A 230 -9.65 19.21 32.10
N GLY A 231 -8.41 19.22 31.61
CA GLY A 231 -7.21 18.97 32.43
C GLY A 231 -6.81 17.50 32.59
N PHE A 232 -7.63 16.55 32.13
CA PHE A 232 -7.33 15.12 32.21
C PHE A 232 -6.86 14.57 30.86
N ALA A 233 -5.88 13.66 30.89
CA ALA A 233 -5.47 12.88 29.73
C ALA A 233 -6.61 11.96 29.30
N LYS A 234 -6.98 12.02 28.02
CA LYS A 234 -8.03 11.20 27.42
C LYS A 234 -7.63 10.81 26.01
N MET A 235 -7.72 9.52 25.71
CA MET A 235 -7.55 9.02 24.35
C MET A 235 -8.77 9.43 23.52
N LYS A 236 -8.51 10.08 22.40
CA LYS A 236 -9.54 10.52 21.48
C LYS A 236 -9.39 9.83 20.13
N ARG A 237 -10.44 9.11 19.73
CA ARG A 237 -10.55 8.56 18.39
C ARG A 237 -10.73 9.68 17.38
N GLY A 238 -10.01 9.60 16.27
CA GLY A 238 -10.07 10.58 15.20
C GLY A 238 -9.19 10.21 14.00
N PHE A 239 -9.03 11.16 13.09
CA PHE A 239 -8.05 11.07 12.00
C PHE A 239 -6.74 11.72 12.45
N TRP A 240 -5.70 10.90 12.63
CA TRP A 240 -4.37 11.36 13.07
C TRP A 240 -3.25 11.01 12.11
N SER A 241 -3.58 10.53 10.90
CA SER A 241 -2.61 10.35 9.83
C SER A 241 -2.06 11.69 9.34
N ASP A 242 -0.98 11.63 8.55
CA ASP A 242 -0.34 12.82 8.00
C ASP A 242 -1.32 13.61 7.11
N ILE A 243 -1.30 14.93 7.30
CA ILE A 243 -2.07 15.88 6.49
C ILE A 243 -1.17 16.72 5.60
N VAL A 244 0.15 16.72 5.82
CA VAL A 244 1.19 17.50 5.13
C VAL A 244 1.98 16.66 4.14
N GLN A 245 2.45 15.47 4.56
CA GLN A 245 3.21 14.56 3.73
C GLN A 245 2.28 13.55 3.05
N SER A 246 2.26 13.59 1.72
CA SER A 246 1.40 12.74 0.91
C SER A 246 1.82 11.27 0.96
N PRO A 247 0.89 10.31 0.77
CA PRO A 247 1.21 8.87 0.74
C PRO A 247 2.09 8.47 -0.46
N TYR A 248 2.33 9.37 -1.42
CA TYR A 248 3.16 9.10 -2.60
C TYR A 248 4.63 8.83 -2.26
N TRP A 249 5.12 9.19 -1.07
CA TRP A 249 6.52 8.97 -0.72
C TRP A 249 6.94 7.50 -0.78
N ALA A 250 6.06 6.59 -0.33
CA ALA A 250 6.37 5.18 -0.21
C ALA A 250 6.52 4.47 -1.57
N LEU A 251 5.61 4.77 -2.51
CA LEU A 251 5.49 4.03 -3.78
C LEU A 251 5.54 4.90 -5.03
N GLY A 252 5.46 6.22 -4.90
CA GLY A 252 5.21 7.14 -6.02
C GLY A 252 6.39 8.02 -6.41
N THR A 253 7.54 7.88 -5.74
CA THR A 253 8.72 8.76 -5.94
C THR A 253 9.92 8.07 -6.58
N SER A 254 9.95 6.74 -6.57
CA SER A 254 11.06 5.95 -7.10
C SER A 254 10.51 4.69 -7.79
N ALA A 255 11.09 4.32 -8.92
CA ALA A 255 10.77 3.09 -9.64
C ALA A 255 12.00 2.65 -10.44
N GLU A 256 12.11 1.34 -10.71
CA GLU A 256 13.23 0.80 -11.46
C GLU A 256 13.15 1.05 -12.97
N ASP A 257 11.96 1.41 -13.49
CA ASP A 257 11.78 1.82 -14.89
C ASP A 257 11.93 3.33 -15.02
N ALA A 258 13.01 3.75 -15.68
CA ALA A 258 13.32 5.17 -15.92
C ALA A 258 12.31 5.86 -16.86
N SER A 259 11.54 5.12 -17.66
CA SER A 259 10.56 5.73 -18.58
C SER A 259 9.44 6.46 -17.83
N LEU A 260 9.18 6.08 -16.58
CA LEU A 260 8.17 6.73 -15.72
C LEU A 260 8.55 8.16 -15.32
N PHE A 261 9.83 8.53 -15.42
CA PHE A 261 10.35 9.85 -15.03
C PHE A 261 10.68 10.73 -16.24
N GLN A 262 10.20 10.37 -17.43
CA GLN A 262 10.41 11.19 -18.62
C GLN A 262 9.69 12.54 -18.49
N VAL A 263 10.43 13.62 -18.71
CA VAL A 263 9.94 14.99 -18.73
C VAL A 263 9.84 15.48 -20.17
N ARG A 264 8.68 16.03 -20.54
CA ARG A 264 8.46 16.67 -21.84
C ARG A 264 7.69 17.98 -21.61
N SER A 265 8.09 19.04 -22.32
CA SER A 265 7.52 20.39 -22.13
C SER A 265 7.53 20.85 -20.66
N MET A 266 8.65 20.60 -19.95
CA MET A 266 8.85 20.96 -18.53
C MET A 266 7.89 20.26 -17.54
N GLN A 267 7.20 19.20 -17.96
CA GLN A 267 6.31 18.41 -17.10
C GLN A 267 6.59 16.92 -17.23
N HIS A 268 6.36 16.17 -16.16
CA HIS A 268 6.44 14.71 -16.20
C HIS A 268 5.32 14.14 -17.05
N THR A 269 5.66 13.16 -17.89
CA THR A 269 4.70 12.46 -18.75
C THR A 269 3.81 11.49 -17.96
N LYS A 270 4.31 10.99 -16.82
CA LYS A 270 3.58 10.16 -15.85
C LYS A 270 3.57 10.86 -14.49
N THR A 271 2.54 10.59 -13.69
CA THR A 271 2.37 11.18 -12.36
C THR A 271 2.82 10.19 -11.29
N CYS A 272 2.97 10.65 -10.04
CA CYS A 272 3.19 9.78 -8.89
C CYS A 272 2.16 8.65 -8.75
N GLN A 273 0.90 8.84 -9.15
CA GLN A 273 -0.09 7.76 -9.15
C GLN A 273 0.30 6.63 -10.11
N HIS A 274 0.75 6.94 -11.33
CA HIS A 274 1.24 5.92 -12.28
C HIS A 274 2.46 5.17 -11.73
N VAL A 275 3.34 5.86 -11.00
CA VAL A 275 4.51 5.24 -10.36
C VAL A 275 4.07 4.29 -9.23
N CYS A 276 3.09 4.69 -8.42
CA CYS A 276 2.50 3.81 -7.41
C CYS A 276 1.84 2.57 -8.04
N GLU A 277 1.04 2.75 -9.09
CA GLU A 277 0.38 1.66 -9.83
C GLU A 277 1.41 0.70 -10.42
N TYR A 278 2.46 1.22 -11.06
CA TYR A 278 3.56 0.41 -11.59
C TYR A 278 4.26 -0.39 -10.49
N ASN A 279 4.65 0.25 -9.38
CA ASN A 279 5.39 -0.43 -8.33
C ASN A 279 4.56 -1.52 -7.65
N MET A 280 3.26 -1.26 -7.41
CA MET A 280 2.35 -2.28 -6.88
C MET A 280 2.20 -3.45 -7.84
N TYR A 281 1.96 -3.18 -9.12
CA TYR A 281 1.84 -4.23 -10.12
C TYR A 281 3.14 -5.03 -10.30
N ALA A 282 4.29 -4.36 -10.34
CA ALA A 282 5.60 -4.99 -10.43
C ALA A 282 5.84 -5.94 -9.24
N MET A 283 5.49 -5.50 -8.02
CA MET A 283 5.57 -6.35 -6.83
C MET A 283 4.65 -7.58 -6.94
N LEU A 284 3.40 -7.42 -7.41
CA LEU A 284 2.49 -8.55 -7.62
C LEU A 284 3.01 -9.54 -8.68
N HIS A 285 3.51 -9.03 -9.80
CA HIS A 285 4.10 -9.84 -10.88
C HIS A 285 5.33 -10.61 -10.39
N GLU A 286 6.21 -9.95 -9.65
CA GLU A 286 7.43 -10.58 -9.12
C GLU A 286 7.11 -11.62 -8.05
N LEU A 287 6.09 -11.39 -7.24
CA LEU A 287 5.63 -12.37 -6.27
C LEU A 287 5.08 -13.63 -6.94
N SER A 288 4.41 -13.51 -8.09
CA SER A 288 3.84 -14.65 -8.81
C SER A 288 4.84 -15.39 -9.70
N THR A 289 5.75 -14.67 -10.36
CA THR A 289 6.67 -15.23 -11.37
C THR A 289 8.08 -15.45 -10.85
N GLY A 290 8.48 -14.75 -9.78
CA GLY A 290 9.88 -14.64 -9.33
C GLY A 290 10.73 -13.71 -10.20
N ASP A 291 10.21 -13.26 -11.35
CA ASP A 291 10.92 -12.49 -12.35
C ASP A 291 10.56 -11.01 -12.32
N ARG A 292 11.57 -10.18 -12.58
CA ARG A 292 11.43 -8.73 -12.65
C ARG A 292 10.42 -8.34 -13.74
N PHE A 293 9.40 -7.59 -13.35
CA PHE A 293 8.49 -6.98 -14.30
C PHE A 293 9.21 -5.94 -15.16
N LYS A 294 8.96 -5.98 -16.48
CA LYS A 294 9.48 -5.01 -17.44
C LYS A 294 8.30 -4.40 -18.19
N MET A 295 8.25 -3.07 -18.23
CA MET A 295 7.21 -2.40 -19.02
C MET A 295 7.33 -2.76 -20.50
N PRO A 296 6.22 -3.12 -21.15
CA PRO A 296 6.15 -3.26 -22.60
C PRO A 296 6.50 -1.94 -23.30
N GLU A 297 7.16 -2.03 -24.46
CA GLU A 297 7.64 -0.86 -25.21
C GLU A 297 6.48 0.03 -25.70
N ALA A 298 5.38 -0.58 -26.14
CA ALA A 298 4.16 0.13 -26.56
C ALA A 298 3.53 1.00 -25.44
N THR A 299 3.70 0.59 -24.18
CA THR A 299 3.17 1.32 -23.02
C THR A 299 4.05 2.52 -22.63
N ARG A 300 5.34 2.51 -23.01
CA ARG A 300 6.30 3.57 -22.66
C ARG A 300 6.00 4.90 -23.35
N GLU A 301 5.40 4.85 -24.55
CA GLU A 301 5.13 6.04 -25.36
C GLU A 301 3.74 6.65 -25.09
N SER A 302 2.90 6.00 -24.28
CA SER A 302 1.54 6.43 -24.02
C SER A 302 1.49 7.60 -23.02
N TYR A 303 1.26 8.80 -23.52
CA TYR A 303 1.12 10.01 -22.72
C TYR A 303 -0.25 10.09 -22.04
N GLY A 304 -0.26 10.40 -20.75
CA GLY A 304 -1.49 10.76 -20.01
C GLY A 304 -2.55 9.67 -19.90
N ARG A 305 -2.35 8.49 -20.50
CA ARG A 305 -3.24 7.34 -20.28
C ARG A 305 -2.82 6.59 -19.01
N SER A 306 -3.82 5.98 -18.37
CA SER A 306 -3.62 5.14 -17.18
C SER A 306 -2.57 4.07 -17.45
N PHE A 307 -1.81 3.69 -16.42
CA PHE A 307 -0.88 2.56 -16.48
C PHE A 307 -1.54 1.32 -17.12
N TRP A 308 -2.78 1.04 -16.70
CA TRP A 308 -3.61 -0.06 -17.17
C TRP A 308 -3.95 -0.03 -18.66
N SER A 309 -4.12 1.15 -19.25
CA SER A 309 -4.50 1.26 -20.66
C SER A 309 -3.44 0.74 -21.62
N GLY A 310 -2.16 0.73 -21.21
CA GLY A 310 -1.09 0.16 -22.01
C GLY A 310 -0.82 -1.31 -21.74
N LEU A 311 -1.37 -1.88 -20.66
CA LEU A 311 -1.38 -3.32 -20.39
C LEU A 311 -2.51 -4.02 -21.17
N GLY A 312 -3.69 -3.40 -21.29
CA GLY A 312 -4.79 -3.98 -22.08
C GLY A 312 -4.51 -4.08 -23.59
N ALA A 313 -3.50 -3.36 -24.09
CA ALA A 313 -3.01 -3.55 -25.46
C ALA A 313 -2.19 -4.83 -25.62
N LEU A 314 -1.68 -5.42 -24.52
CA LEU A 314 -1.00 -6.71 -24.54
C LEU A 314 -1.98 -7.87 -24.63
N GLU A 315 -3.08 -7.83 -23.86
CA GLU A 315 -4.12 -8.88 -23.91
C GLU A 315 -4.66 -9.06 -25.34
N VAL A 316 -4.86 -7.97 -26.08
CA VAL A 316 -5.31 -8.02 -27.48
C VAL A 316 -4.23 -8.56 -28.43
N LEU A 317 -2.96 -8.27 -28.17
CA LEU A 317 -1.85 -8.77 -29.00
C LEU A 317 -1.53 -10.24 -28.71
N GLU A 318 -1.69 -10.70 -27.47
CA GLU A 318 -1.57 -12.11 -27.09
C GLU A 318 -2.76 -12.93 -27.64
N GLU A 319 -3.98 -12.39 -27.63
CA GLU A 319 -5.14 -13.00 -28.31
C GLU A 319 -4.96 -13.09 -29.83
N ASP A 320 -4.28 -12.12 -30.46
CA ASP A 320 -3.97 -12.13 -31.90
C ASP A 320 -2.75 -13.02 -32.26
N GLU A 321 -1.86 -13.32 -31.31
CA GLU A 321 -0.71 -14.22 -31.50
C GLU A 321 -1.02 -15.70 -31.18
N GLU A 322 -2.14 -15.99 -30.51
CA GLU A 322 -2.63 -17.36 -30.23
C GLU A 322 -3.64 -17.89 -31.29
N GLU A 323 -3.31 -17.78 -32.58
CA GLU A 323 -3.90 -18.65 -33.63
C GLU A 323 -2.83 -19.59 -34.21
N ASP A 324 -2.28 -20.47 -33.37
CA ASP A 324 -1.60 -21.70 -33.82
C ASP A 324 -2.50 -22.91 -33.49
N PRO A 325 -3.19 -23.53 -34.47
CA PRO A 325 -4.28 -24.48 -34.24
C PRO A 325 -3.84 -25.86 -33.71
N GLU A 326 -2.61 -26.02 -33.20
CA GLU A 326 -2.09 -27.29 -32.69
C GLU A 326 -1.82 -27.33 -31.17
N LYS A 327 -2.26 -26.34 -30.38
CA LYS A 327 -2.16 -26.38 -28.91
C LYS A 327 -3.50 -26.24 -28.19
N ASP A 328 -4.53 -26.86 -28.73
CA ASP A 328 -5.80 -27.02 -28.01
C ASP A 328 -5.69 -28.20 -27.03
N ARG A 329 -5.16 -27.94 -25.81
CA ARG A 329 -5.36 -28.80 -24.64
C ARG A 329 -5.47 -27.95 -23.37
N LEU A 330 -6.72 -27.65 -23.01
CA LEU A 330 -7.17 -27.64 -21.61
C LEU A 330 -6.51 -28.83 -20.87
N ASP A 331 -5.61 -28.56 -19.92
CA ASP A 331 -5.26 -29.42 -18.75
C ASP A 331 -4.00 -28.93 -17.97
N LEU A 332 -3.77 -27.62 -17.80
CA LEU A 332 -2.60 -27.12 -17.02
C LEU A 332 -2.92 -26.20 -15.83
N LEU A 333 -4.15 -26.23 -15.31
CA LEU A 333 -4.49 -25.63 -14.01
C LEU A 333 -4.58 -26.65 -12.85
N ALA A 334 -3.99 -27.84 -13.01
CA ALA A 334 -3.77 -28.80 -11.93
C ALA A 334 -2.26 -29.02 -11.76
N GLY A 335 -1.54 -28.02 -11.28
CA GLY A 335 -0.08 -28.11 -11.18
C GLY A 335 0.59 -26.88 -10.57
N VAL A 336 0.01 -26.30 -9.52
CA VAL A 336 0.82 -25.44 -8.63
C VAL A 336 1.76 -26.39 -7.88
N PRO A 337 3.10 -26.24 -7.99
CA PRO A 337 3.99 -26.96 -7.08
C PRO A 337 3.66 -26.46 -5.68
N ALA A 338 3.38 -27.39 -4.76
CA ALA A 338 3.39 -27.07 -3.34
C ALA A 338 4.68 -26.29 -3.04
N TRP A 339 4.53 -25.13 -2.39
CA TRP A 339 5.63 -24.33 -1.88
C TRP A 339 6.66 -25.27 -1.21
N PRO A 340 7.97 -25.04 -1.40
CA PRO A 340 8.97 -25.85 -0.71
C PRO A 340 8.76 -25.68 0.80
N THR A 341 8.27 -26.75 1.42
CA THR A 341 8.20 -26.87 2.87
C THR A 341 9.62 -27.06 3.37
N SER A 342 10.10 -26.12 4.17
CA SER A 342 11.26 -26.30 5.04
C SER A 342 10.81 -26.29 6.50
#